data_AF-A0A1B6L2A2-F1
#
_entry.id   AF-A0A1B6L2A2-F1
#
_cell.length_a   1.000
_cell.length_b   1.000
_cell.length_c   1.000
_cell.angle_alpha   90.00
_cell.angle_beta   90.00
_cell.angle_gamma   90.00
#
_symmetry.space_group_name_H-M   'P 1'
#
loop_
_entity.id
_entity.type
_entity.pdbx_description
1 polymer ?
#
loop_
_entity_poly.entity_id
_entity_poly.type
_entity_poly.pdbx_seq_one_letter_code
_entity_poly.pdbx_strand_id
1 'polypeptide(L)'
;MPVFHTKTIEGILEPVAQQVSRLVILHEEAEDGNAMPDLERPVMAVSCAVANLVKVGRETINSSDDPILKQDMPAALYRVEGASKLLEEASGMLKVDPYSGPARKKLIEGSRGILQGT
;
A
#
# COMPACT_ATOMS: atom_id res chain seq x y z
N MET A 1 1.61 3.36 -16.97
CA MET A 1 2.76 2.62 -16.40
C MET A 1 3.22 3.36 -15.17
N PRO A 2 3.42 2.68 -14.02
CA PRO A 2 3.99 3.32 -12.84
C PRO A 2 5.38 3.88 -13.18
N VAL A 3 5.64 5.12 -12.77
CA VAL A 3 6.89 5.84 -13.09
C VAL A 3 7.82 5.68 -11.90
N PHE A 4 8.71 4.70 -11.95
CA PHE A 4 9.75 4.51 -10.94
C PHE A 4 10.97 5.36 -11.29
N HIS A 5 11.45 6.15 -10.32
CA HIS A 5 12.51 7.13 -10.56
C HIS A 5 13.92 6.54 -10.36
N THR A 6 14.04 5.35 -9.76
CA THR A 6 15.32 4.63 -9.59
C THR A 6 15.11 3.11 -9.65
N LYS A 7 16.15 2.36 -10.03
CA LYS A 7 16.12 0.88 -10.09
C LYS A 7 15.91 0.22 -8.72
N THR A 8 16.32 0.89 -7.64
CA THR A 8 16.08 0.42 -6.27
C THR A 8 14.61 0.53 -5.89
N ILE A 9 13.97 1.64 -6.26
CA ILE A 9 12.53 1.86 -6.04
C ILE A 9 11.73 0.89 -6.91
N GLU A 10 12.12 0.69 -8.18
CA GLU A 10 11.54 -0.30 -9.09
C GLU A 10 11.60 -1.71 -8.48
N GLY A 11 12.75 -2.19 -8.02
CA GLY A 11 12.87 -3.54 -7.45
C GLY A 11 12.04 -3.79 -6.19
N ILE A 12 11.75 -2.76 -5.39
CA ILE A 12 10.92 -2.85 -4.18
C ILE A 12 9.43 -2.74 -4.53
N LEU A 13 9.08 -1.84 -5.46
CA LEU A 13 7.69 -1.52 -5.76
C LEU A 13 7.09 -2.33 -6.89
N GLU A 14 7.87 -2.88 -7.81
CA GLU A 14 7.37 -3.76 -8.89
C GLU A 14 6.53 -4.93 -8.33
N PRO A 15 6.99 -5.72 -7.35
CA PRO A 15 6.19 -6.83 -6.81
C PRO A 15 4.94 -6.33 -6.06
N VAL A 16 5.01 -5.18 -5.39
CA VAL A 16 3.88 -4.59 -4.66
C VAL A 16 2.85 -4.02 -5.64
N ALA A 17 3.30 -3.30 -6.68
CA ALA A 17 2.49 -2.74 -7.74
C ALA A 17 1.80 -3.83 -8.55
N GLN A 18 2.48 -4.94 -8.84
CA GLN A 18 1.89 -6.07 -9.55
C GLN A 18 0.80 -6.76 -8.70
N GLN A 19 1.01 -6.91 -7.39
CA GLN A 19 -0.01 -7.44 -6.47
C GLN A 19 -1.21 -6.50 -6.38
N VAL A 20 -0.98 -5.19 -6.30
CA VAL A 20 -2.02 -4.16 -6.29
C VAL A 20 -2.78 -4.11 -7.61
N SER A 21 -2.11 -4.17 -8.76
CA SER A 21 -2.78 -4.23 -10.07
C SER A 21 -3.66 -5.46 -10.19
N ARG A 22 -3.23 -6.62 -9.68
CA ARG A 22 -4.10 -7.80 -9.60
C ARG A 22 -5.31 -7.59 -8.69
N LEU A 23 -5.15 -6.87 -7.58
CA LEU A 23 -6.25 -6.51 -6.67
C LEU A 23 -7.27 -5.55 -7.33
N VAL A 24 -6.81 -4.62 -8.18
CA VAL A 24 -7.69 -3.73 -8.97
C VAL A 24 -8.43 -4.51 -10.05
N ILE A 25 -7.76 -5.44 -10.73
CA ILE A 25 -8.41 -6.30 -11.75
C ILE A 25 -9.46 -7.22 -11.09
N LEU A 26 -9.13 -7.81 -9.94
CA LEU A 26 -10.09 -8.58 -9.12
C LEU A 26 -11.27 -7.73 -8.65
N HIS A 27 -11.09 -6.41 -8.47
CA HIS A 27 -12.17 -5.49 -8.14
C HIS A 27 -13.12 -5.29 -9.33
N GLU A 28 -12.60 -5.16 -10.55
CA GLU A 28 -13.39 -5.08 -11.79
C GLU A 28 -14.14 -6.41 -12.05
N GLU A 29 -13.49 -7.56 -11.90
CA GLU A 29 -14.13 -8.89 -12.08
C GLU A 29 -15.13 -9.25 -10.97
N ALA A 30 -15.08 -8.57 -9.82
CA ALA A 30 -16.02 -8.75 -8.71
C ALA A 30 -17.21 -7.78 -8.74
N GLU A 31 -17.24 -6.81 -9.66
CA GLU A 31 -18.49 -6.06 -9.99
C GLU A 31 -19.53 -6.97 -10.66
N ASP A 32 -19.10 -8.11 -11.25
CA ASP A 32 -19.96 -9.17 -11.79
C ASP A 32 -20.59 -10.09 -10.72
N GLY A 33 -20.41 -9.79 -9.42
CA GLY A 33 -21.05 -10.53 -8.32
C GLY A 33 -20.22 -11.65 -7.70
N ASN A 34 -18.90 -11.66 -7.90
CA ASN A 34 -17.98 -12.60 -7.26
C ASN A 34 -17.55 -12.14 -5.86
N ALA A 35 -17.40 -13.10 -4.93
CA ALA A 35 -16.87 -12.83 -3.59
C ALA A 35 -15.38 -12.48 -3.66
N MET A 36 -14.97 -11.45 -2.93
CA MET A 36 -13.55 -11.11 -2.79
C MET A 36 -12.81 -12.27 -2.10
N PRO A 37 -11.64 -12.72 -2.62
CA PRO A 37 -10.83 -13.73 -1.95
C PRO A 37 -10.26 -13.21 -0.63
N ASP A 38 -9.77 -14.11 0.23
CA ASP A 38 -9.14 -13.73 1.48
C ASP A 38 -7.86 -12.91 1.23
N LEU A 39 -7.89 -11.66 1.69
CA LEU A 39 -6.81 -10.68 1.54
C LEU A 39 -5.95 -10.56 2.80
N GLU A 40 -6.25 -11.27 3.89
CA GLU A 40 -5.55 -11.14 5.17
C GLU A 40 -4.05 -11.41 5.01
N ARG A 41 -3.68 -12.49 4.31
CA ARG A 41 -2.27 -12.84 4.04
C ARG A 41 -1.54 -11.80 3.19
N PRO A 42 -2.00 -11.41 1.98
CA PRO A 42 -1.30 -10.43 1.17
C PRO A 42 -1.26 -9.05 1.83
N VAL A 43 -2.33 -8.62 2.49
CA VAL A 43 -2.36 -7.32 3.19
C VAL A 43 -1.38 -7.31 4.37
N MET A 44 -1.29 -8.41 5.14
CA MET A 44 -0.32 -8.51 6.23
C MET A 44 1.13 -8.46 5.73
N ALA A 45 1.42 -9.06 4.57
CA ALA A 45 2.73 -8.98 3.93
C ALA A 45 3.08 -7.54 3.52
N VAL A 46 2.13 -6.82 2.94
CA VAL A 46 2.29 -5.40 2.57
C VAL A 46 2.48 -4.53 3.82
N SER A 47 1.70 -4.76 4.88
CA SER A 47 1.81 -4.01 6.14
C SER A 47 3.18 -4.18 6.78
N CYS A 48 3.71 -5.41 6.82
CA CYS A 48 5.06 -5.67 7.31
C CYS A 48 6.14 -5.00 6.44
N ALA A 49 6.00 -5.03 5.11
CA ALA A 49 6.91 -4.35 4.20
C ALA A 49 6.91 -2.83 4.40
N VAL A 50 5.73 -2.23 4.55
CA VAL A 50 5.56 -0.79 4.85
C VAL A 50 6.17 -0.44 6.20
N ALA A 51 5.92 -1.23 7.25
CA ALA A 51 6.49 -0.98 8.57
C ALA A 51 8.03 -0.98 8.54
N ASN A 52 8.64 -1.91 7.79
CA ASN A 52 10.08 -1.93 7.58
C ASN A 52 10.56 -0.70 6.80
N LEU A 53 9.84 -0.29 5.75
CA LEU A 53 10.17 0.90 4.97
C LEU A 53 10.09 2.18 5.81
N VAL A 54 9.07 2.31 6.66
CA VAL A 54 8.91 3.46 7.57
C VAL A 54 10.03 3.48 8.61
N LYS A 55 10.41 2.31 9.14
CA LYS A 55 11.54 2.21 10.08
C LYS A 55 12.84 2.67 9.44
N VAL A 56 13.18 2.13 8.26
CA VAL A 56 14.39 2.50 7.51
C VAL A 56 14.36 3.97 7.11
N GLY A 57 13.20 4.50 6.70
CA GLY A 57 13.05 5.91 6.38
C GLY A 57 13.30 6.82 7.59
N ARG A 58 12.76 6.47 8.76
CA ARG A 58 13.01 7.22 10.01
C ARG A 58 14.48 7.17 10.43
N GLU A 59 15.11 6.01 10.33
CA GLU A 59 16.55 5.86 10.60
C GLU A 59 17.38 6.73 9.64
N THR A 60 17.03 6.74 8.35
CA THR A 60 17.69 7.55 7.31
C THR A 60 17.53 9.05 7.57
N ILE A 61 16.35 9.52 7.97
CA ILE A 61 16.12 10.92 8.37
C ILE A 61 17.04 11.32 9.53
N ASN A 62 17.14 10.46 10.54
CA ASN A 62 17.93 10.73 11.74
C ASN A 62 19.43 10.71 11.48
N SER A 63 19.92 9.85 10.57
CA SER A 63 21.33 9.75 10.23
C SER A 63 21.79 10.69 9.11
N SER A 64 20.85 11.29 8.37
CA SER A 64 21.17 12.21 7.27
C SER A 64 21.47 13.62 7.78
N ASP A 65 22.29 14.37 7.06
CA ASP A 65 22.50 15.81 7.27
C ASP A 65 21.72 16.66 6.25
N ASP A 66 21.00 16.03 5.32
CA ASP A 66 20.23 16.70 4.29
C ASP A 66 18.95 17.34 4.88
N PRO A 67 18.84 18.68 4.90
CA PRO A 67 17.69 19.37 5.47
C PRO A 67 16.40 19.20 4.64
N ILE A 68 16.51 19.00 3.32
CA ILE A 68 15.36 18.77 2.43
C ILE A 68 14.78 17.38 2.72
N LEU A 69 15.65 16.37 2.82
CA LEU A 69 15.24 15.01 3.15
C LEU A 69 14.54 14.95 4.52
N LYS A 70 15.05 15.68 5.51
CA LYS A 70 14.42 15.77 6.84
C LYS A 70 13.06 16.46 6.83
N GLN A 71 12.84 17.39 5.91
CA GLN A 71 11.58 18.12 5.80
C GLN A 71 10.51 17.32 5.03
N ASP A 72 10.88 16.71 3.91
CA ASP A 72 9.93 16.12 2.97
C ASP A 72 9.61 14.65 3.27
N MET A 73 10.60 13.87 3.74
CA MET A 73 10.43 12.44 3.98
C MET A 73 9.38 12.10 5.06
N PRO A 74 9.21 12.84 6.18
CA PRO A 74 8.17 12.55 7.17
C PRO A 74 6.75 12.52 6.59
N ALA A 75 6.44 13.43 5.66
CA ALA A 75 5.12 13.49 5.03
C ALA A 75 4.87 12.29 4.11
N ALA A 76 5.91 11.84 3.38
CA ALA A 76 5.83 10.62 2.56
C ALA A 76 5.60 9.37 3.43
N LEU A 77 6.39 9.21 4.51
CA LEU A 77 6.24 8.08 5.43
C LEU A 77 4.85 8.03 6.07
N TYR A 78 4.30 9.18 6.47
CA TYR A 78 2.95 9.27 7.04
C TYR A 78 1.87 8.85 6.03
N ARG A 79 2.03 9.21 4.75
CA ARG A 79 1.09 8.79 3.69
C ARG A 79 1.12 7.28 3.48
N VAL A 80 2.31 6.67 3.39
CA VAL A 80 2.44 5.21 3.20
C VAL A 80 1.90 4.45 4.41
N GLU A 81 2.17 4.93 5.63
CA GLU A 81 1.65 4.35 6.87
C GLU A 81 0.11 4.41 6.93
N GLY A 82 -0.48 5.57 6.57
CA GLY A 82 -1.93 5.73 6.48
C GLY A 82 -2.57 4.80 5.44
N ALA A 83 -1.90 4.63 4.30
CA ALA A 83 -2.33 3.75 3.23
C ALA A 83 -2.32 2.27 3.65
N SER A 84 -1.32 1.84 4.42
CA SER A 84 -1.25 0.49 5.00
C SER A 84 -2.41 0.22 5.97
N LYS A 85 -2.76 1.18 6.84
CA LYS A 85 -3.92 1.06 7.75
C LYS A 85 -5.24 0.91 6.99
N LEU A 86 -5.42 1.65 5.89
CA LEU A 86 -6.61 1.52 5.05
C LEU A 86 -6.74 0.11 4.44
N LEU A 87 -5.63 -0.51 4.06
CA LEU A 87 -5.63 -1.89 3.57
C LEU A 87 -5.99 -2.90 4.66
N GLU A 88 -5.48 -2.74 5.88
CA GLU A 88 -5.83 -3.60 7.03
C GLU A 88 -7.32 -3.48 7.37
N GLU A 89 -7.85 -2.26 7.44
CA GLU A 89 -9.27 -2.02 7.68
C GLU A 89 -10.14 -2.63 6.56
N ALA A 90 -9.74 -2.44 5.30
CA ALA A 90 -10.43 -3.02 4.16
C ALA A 90 -10.43 -4.55 4.20
N SER A 91 -9.29 -5.17 4.54
CA SER A 91 -9.17 -6.62 4.69
C SER A 91 -10.07 -7.15 5.81
N GLY A 92 -10.09 -6.49 6.97
CA GLY A 92 -10.98 -6.86 8.06
C GLY A 92 -12.46 -6.74 7.70
N MET A 93 -12.84 -5.71 6.95
CA MET A 93 -14.22 -5.54 6.46
C MET A 93 -14.60 -6.61 5.42
N LEU A 94 -13.71 -6.93 4.48
CA LEU A 94 -13.94 -7.96 3.45
C LEU A 94 -14.01 -9.37 4.03
N LYS A 95 -13.34 -9.62 5.16
CA LYS A 95 -13.42 -10.89 5.90
C LYS A 95 -14.81 -11.12 6.49
N VAL A 96 -15.48 -10.04 6.92
CA VAL A 96 -16.84 -10.10 7.48
C VAL A 96 -17.89 -10.08 6.37
N ASP A 97 -17.71 -9.22 5.37
CA ASP A 97 -18.59 -9.09 4.22
C ASP A 97 -17.78 -9.03 2.92
N PRO A 98 -17.62 -10.18 2.23
CA PRO A 98 -16.87 -10.27 0.97
C PRO A 98 -17.45 -9.42 -0.17
N TYR A 99 -18.68 -8.93 -0.02
CA TYR A 99 -19.37 -8.11 -1.02
C TYR A 99 -19.42 -6.63 -0.63
N SER A 100 -18.78 -6.23 0.47
CA SER A 100 -18.81 -4.86 0.96
C SER A 100 -18.19 -3.88 -0.04
N GLY A 101 -19.02 -3.07 -0.70
CA GLY A 101 -18.58 -1.96 -1.55
C GLY A 101 -17.70 -0.93 -0.82
N PRO A 102 -18.03 -0.51 0.42
CA PRO A 102 -17.19 0.39 1.20
C PRO A 102 -15.79 -0.18 1.48
N ALA A 103 -15.70 -1.48 1.79
CA ALA A 103 -14.41 -2.13 2.04
C ALA A 103 -13.53 -2.16 0.79
N ARG A 104 -14.14 -2.43 -0.38
CA ARG A 104 -13.44 -2.36 -1.67
C ARG A 104 -12.91 -0.96 -1.96
N LYS A 105 -13.71 0.07 -1.72
CA LYS A 105 -13.27 1.46 -1.92
C LYS A 105 -12.05 1.80 -1.04
N LYS A 106 -12.07 1.39 0.23
CA LYS A 106 -10.92 1.54 1.14
C LYS A 106 -9.69 0.77 0.66
N LEU A 107 -9.87 -0.44 0.13
CA LEU A 107 -8.77 -1.23 -0.42
C LEU A 107 -8.09 -0.50 -1.60
N ILE A 108 -8.88 0.06 -2.51
CA ILE A 108 -8.38 0.81 -3.67
C ILE A 108 -7.69 2.11 -3.23
N GLU A 109 -8.28 2.84 -2.28
CA GLU A 109 -7.67 4.06 -1.73
C GLU A 109 -6.35 3.77 -1.02
N GLY A 110 -6.29 2.73 -0.18
CA GLY A 110 -5.05 2.28 0.47
C GLY A 110 -4.01 1.81 -0.54
N SER A 111 -4.41 1.03 -1.53
CA SER A 111 -3.52 0.55 -2.60
C SER A 111 -2.91 1.71 -3.41
N ARG A 112 -3.72 2.70 -3.80
CA ARG A 112 -3.24 3.90 -4.49
C ARG A 112 -2.34 4.74 -3.60
N GLY A 113 -2.66 4.84 -2.30
CA GLY A 113 -1.86 5.57 -1.33
C GLY A 113 -0.44 5.01 -1.17
N ILE A 114 -0.28 3.68 -1.21
CA ILE A 114 1.05 3.05 -1.20
C ILE A 114 1.78 3.38 -2.51
N LEU A 115 1.15 3.14 -3.67
CA LEU A 115 1.73 3.41 -4.98
C LEU A 115 2.13 4.88 -5.23
N GLN A 116 1.46 5.83 -4.57
CA GLN A 116 1.78 7.26 -4.68
C GLN A 116 2.74 7.74 -3.58
N GLY A 117 2.81 7.03 -2.46
CA GLY A 117 3.60 7.43 -1.29
C GLY A 117 5.05 6.94 -1.33
N THR A 118 5.33 5.89 -2.09
CA THR A 118 6.68 5.35 -2.37
C THR A 118 7.09 5.64 -3.80
#